data_AF-A0A3D2RUT8-F1
#
_entry.id   AF-A0A3D2RUT8-F1
#
_cell.length_a   1.000
_cell.length_b   1.000
_cell.length_c   1.000
_cell.angle_alpha   90.00
_cell.angle_beta   90.00
_cell.angle_gamma   90.00
#
_symmetry.space_group_name_H-M   'P 1'
#
loop_
_entity.id
_entity.type
_entity.pdbx_description
1 polymer ?
#
loop_
_entity_poly.entity_id
_entity_poly.type
_entity_poly.pdbx_seq_one_letter_code
_entity_poly.pdbx_strand_id
1 'polypeptide(L)'
;MRKDYQPLDLTSFYNAGIGILEGQPNIGSQLYHGLPFEIGSDTDRCFIQFLADAGPVLIPIQTAVYRVIVAHRLLESRVLEGESVGRVIANYIFRYADGGQVMVPIRERFEINIIPTGWGQKPFAAWPDRKDSLYSRYEGEWGSAGNRQTETSAGNAQDYYLWIWENPEPDREIDSMEIETRDRKFIISAITLGYLDEDPIPRSARSEVMISLPDEEDAAKPFAMEVEVDRGISTYPYPLPDRSEENYMDSSLKGWGEEQNQKNSASYVEISAASSAT
;
A
#
# COMPACT_ATOMS: atom_id res chain seq x y z
N MET A 1 12.60 15.30 -15.57
CA MET A 1 11.22 14.83 -15.37
C MET A 1 11.12 14.43 -13.92
N ARG A 2 10.20 15.03 -13.15
CA ARG A 2 10.01 14.65 -11.75
C ARG A 2 9.35 13.27 -11.72
N LYS A 3 9.80 12.35 -10.86
CA LYS A 3 9.12 11.07 -10.66
C LYS A 3 7.79 11.33 -9.96
N ASP A 4 6.76 10.51 -10.23
CA ASP A 4 5.43 10.63 -9.62
C ASP A 4 5.47 10.55 -8.09
N TYR A 5 6.32 9.64 -7.59
CA TYR A 5 6.59 9.43 -6.18
C TYR A 5 8.11 9.36 -5.94
N GLN A 6 8.58 9.95 -4.83
CA GLN A 6 9.99 10.02 -4.51
C GLN A 6 10.24 9.80 -3.00
N PRO A 7 11.08 8.83 -2.62
CA PRO A 7 11.55 8.70 -1.25
C PRO A 7 12.32 9.94 -0.81
N LEU A 8 12.07 10.39 0.41
CA LEU A 8 12.83 11.45 1.09
C LEU A 8 14.08 10.84 1.73
N ASP A 9 15.23 11.49 1.60
CA ASP A 9 16.45 11.04 2.28
C ASP A 9 16.40 11.35 3.77
N LEU A 10 16.37 10.30 4.59
CA LEU A 10 16.30 10.39 6.05
C LEU A 10 17.60 10.00 6.74
N THR A 11 18.68 9.77 5.98
CA THR A 11 19.94 9.17 6.47
C THR A 11 20.52 9.91 7.68
N SER A 12 20.47 11.25 7.69
CA SER A 12 20.97 12.06 8.80
C SER A 12 20.17 11.93 10.10
N PHE A 13 18.93 11.42 10.02
CA PHE A 13 18.00 11.32 11.14
C PHE A 13 17.97 9.94 11.78
N TYR A 14 18.45 8.90 11.08
CA TYR A 14 18.45 7.55 11.65
C TYR A 14 19.24 7.52 12.95
N ASN A 15 18.69 6.85 13.96
CA ASN A 15 19.25 6.76 15.30
C ASN A 15 19.06 5.39 15.96
N ALA A 16 18.40 4.44 15.27
CA ALA A 16 18.17 3.09 15.77
C ALA A 16 18.27 2.06 14.65
N GLY A 17 18.67 0.83 15.02
CA GLY A 17 18.81 -0.31 14.11
C GLY A 17 17.63 -1.28 14.16
N ILE A 18 17.76 -2.38 13.43
CA ILE A 18 16.71 -3.42 13.31
C ILE A 18 16.36 -4.09 14.64
N GLY A 19 17.29 -4.11 15.61
CA GLY A 19 17.13 -4.79 16.90
C GLY A 19 16.03 -4.22 17.80
N ILE A 20 15.44 -3.07 17.47
CA ILE A 20 14.27 -2.55 18.18
C ILE A 20 12.96 -3.21 17.75
N LEU A 21 12.98 -3.98 16.65
CA LEU A 21 11.84 -4.72 16.11
C LEU A 21 12.08 -6.22 16.30
N GLU A 22 10.99 -6.97 16.51
CA GLU A 22 11.05 -8.42 16.48
C GLU A 22 11.11 -8.92 15.03
N GLY A 23 11.94 -9.94 14.76
CA GLY A 23 12.10 -10.53 13.44
C GLY A 23 13.17 -9.85 12.57
N GLN A 24 13.04 -10.01 11.25
CA GLN A 24 13.92 -9.39 10.26
C GLN A 24 13.11 -8.38 9.45
N PRO A 25 13.09 -7.10 9.85
CA PRO A 25 12.33 -6.09 9.12
C PRO A 25 12.95 -5.81 7.76
N ASN A 26 12.11 -5.47 6.79
CA ASN A 26 12.57 -5.01 5.48
C ASN A 26 13.28 -3.65 5.61
N ILE A 27 14.46 -3.54 5.01
CA ILE A 27 15.32 -2.34 4.96
C ILE A 27 15.82 -2.08 3.54
N GLY A 28 16.44 -0.93 3.29
CA GLY A 28 16.86 -0.50 1.94
C GLY A 28 15.69 -0.04 1.08
N SER A 29 15.85 -0.10 -0.24
CA SER A 29 14.81 0.22 -1.20
C SER A 29 13.65 -0.80 -1.14
N GLN A 30 12.43 -0.30 -0.95
CA GLN A 30 11.23 -1.10 -0.82
C GLN A 30 10.11 -0.58 -1.73
N LEU A 31 9.22 -1.47 -2.14
CA LEU A 31 7.99 -1.14 -2.86
C LEU A 31 6.79 -1.60 -2.05
N TYR A 32 6.01 -0.65 -1.54
CA TYR A 32 4.77 -0.94 -0.82
C TYR A 32 3.60 -0.37 -1.60
N HIS A 33 2.66 -1.23 -2.03
CA HIS A 33 1.56 -0.86 -2.95
C HIS A 33 2.03 -0.17 -4.24
N GLY A 34 3.22 -0.54 -4.74
CA GLY A 34 3.84 0.10 -5.91
C GLY A 34 4.49 1.46 -5.63
N LEU A 35 4.46 1.94 -4.39
CA LEU A 35 5.06 3.20 -3.98
C LEU A 35 6.50 2.94 -3.50
N PRO A 36 7.48 3.74 -3.96
CA PRO A 36 8.88 3.58 -3.56
C PRO A 36 9.09 4.13 -2.16
N PHE A 37 9.81 3.38 -1.32
CA PHE A 37 10.32 3.83 -0.03
C PHE A 37 11.82 3.52 0.06
N GLU A 38 12.57 4.37 0.75
CA GLU A 38 13.98 4.15 1.04
C GLU A 38 14.18 4.10 2.55
N ILE A 39 14.33 2.89 3.08
CA ILE A 39 14.62 2.64 4.50
C ILE A 39 16.13 2.52 4.64
N GLY A 40 16.72 2.99 5.74
CA GLY A 40 18.18 2.92 5.91
C GLY A 40 18.71 1.49 5.77
N SER A 41 19.81 1.31 5.03
CA SER A 41 20.37 -0.02 4.74
C SER A 41 21.34 -0.53 5.81
N ASP A 42 21.74 0.31 6.76
CA ASP A 42 22.59 -0.06 7.90
C ASP A 42 21.75 -0.70 9.01
N THR A 43 21.99 -1.98 9.29
CA THR A 43 21.23 -2.74 10.28
C THR A 43 21.31 -2.17 11.69
N ASP A 44 22.35 -1.41 12.02
CA ASP A 44 22.51 -0.78 13.34
C ASP A 44 21.90 0.63 13.40
N ARG A 45 21.57 1.21 12.24
CA ARG A 45 21.11 2.61 12.12
C ARG A 45 20.26 2.84 10.86
N CYS A 46 19.06 2.28 10.85
CA CYS A 46 18.12 2.31 9.72
C CYS A 46 16.80 3.06 9.96
N PHE A 47 16.49 3.41 11.22
CA PHE A 47 15.20 4.00 11.60
C PHE A 47 15.37 5.29 12.39
N ILE A 48 14.34 6.15 12.34
CA ILE A 48 14.17 7.25 13.28
C ILE A 48 13.27 6.77 14.42
N GLN A 49 13.85 6.50 15.58
CA GLN A 49 13.14 6.17 16.81
C GLN A 49 12.81 7.42 17.60
N PHE A 50 11.56 7.48 18.07
CA PHE A 50 11.02 8.52 18.91
C PHE A 50 10.69 7.95 20.29
N LEU A 51 11.16 8.63 21.34
CA LEU A 51 10.79 8.35 22.72
C LEU A 51 9.59 9.22 23.13
N ALA A 52 8.86 8.82 24.17
CA ALA A 52 7.63 9.51 24.62
C ALA A 52 7.80 11.03 24.83
N ASP A 53 9.01 11.47 25.23
CA ASP A 53 9.35 12.86 25.53
C ASP A 53 10.62 13.32 24.79
N ALA A 54 10.84 12.83 23.57
CA ALA A 54 11.95 13.30 22.75
C ALA A 54 11.73 14.77 22.31
N GLY A 55 12.83 15.52 22.15
CA GLY A 55 12.76 16.84 21.52
C GLY A 55 12.22 16.75 20.10
N PRO A 56 11.67 17.85 19.56
CA PRO A 56 11.10 17.85 18.21
C PRO A 56 12.18 17.51 17.18
N VAL A 57 11.81 16.69 16.19
CA VAL A 57 12.67 16.40 15.03
C VAL A 57 12.10 17.13 13.83
N LEU A 58 12.93 17.95 13.19
CA LEU A 58 12.57 18.71 12.00
C LEU A 58 13.14 18.03 10.76
N ILE A 59 12.26 17.52 9.90
CA ILE A 59 12.61 16.85 8.64
C ILE A 59 12.36 17.83 7.48
N PRO A 60 13.39 18.30 6.77
CA PRO A 60 13.22 19.16 5.61
C PRO A 60 12.46 18.44 4.48
N ILE A 61 11.51 19.13 3.84
CA ILE A 61 10.82 18.68 2.64
C ILE A 61 11.16 19.59 1.46
N GLN A 62 11.13 20.92 1.68
CA GLN A 62 11.56 21.97 0.76
C GLN A 62 10.97 21.85 -0.64
N THR A 63 9.70 21.44 -0.71
CA THR A 63 9.00 21.33 -1.99
C THR A 63 7.48 21.26 -1.85
N ALA A 64 6.78 21.58 -2.93
CA ALA A 64 5.34 21.42 -3.06
C ALA A 64 4.99 19.97 -3.48
N VAL A 65 4.01 19.38 -2.78
CA VAL A 65 3.54 17.99 -2.94
C VAL A 65 2.04 17.91 -2.71
N TYR A 66 1.38 16.95 -3.36
CA TYR A 66 -0.02 16.62 -3.09
C TYR A 66 -0.17 15.70 -1.88
N ARG A 67 0.83 14.83 -1.65
CA ARG A 67 0.79 13.80 -0.61
C ARG A 67 2.14 13.66 0.10
N VAL A 68 2.10 13.41 1.41
CA VAL A 68 3.25 12.91 2.18
C VAL A 68 2.85 11.56 2.77
N ILE A 69 3.58 10.51 2.40
CA ILE A 69 3.29 9.14 2.82
C ILE A 69 4.35 8.72 3.82
N VAL A 70 3.93 8.39 5.04
CA VAL A 70 4.83 8.04 6.15
C VAL A 70 4.70 6.56 6.46
N ALA A 71 5.81 5.83 6.37
CA ALA A 71 5.92 4.47 6.86
C ALA A 71 6.36 4.51 8.33
N HIS A 72 5.46 4.15 9.23
CA HIS A 72 5.71 4.19 10.67
C HIS A 72 5.03 3.05 11.43
N ARG A 73 5.47 2.82 12.66
CA ARG A 73 4.85 1.85 13.57
C ARG A 73 5.02 2.26 15.02
N LEU A 74 4.04 1.89 15.83
CA LEU A 74 4.12 2.01 17.28
C LEU A 74 4.96 0.86 17.84
N LEU A 75 5.75 1.11 18.88
CA LEU A 75 6.57 0.08 19.53
C LEU A 75 5.90 -0.54 20.76
N GLU A 76 4.86 0.11 21.30
CA GLU A 76 4.17 -0.32 22.51
C GLU A 76 2.71 0.12 22.49
N SER A 77 1.80 -0.72 23.01
CA SER A 77 0.36 -0.42 23.11
C SER A 77 -0.19 -1.02 24.39
N ARG A 78 -1.18 -0.35 24.98
CA ARG A 78 -1.97 -0.85 26.12
C ARG A 78 -3.46 -0.89 25.80
N VAL A 79 -3.85 -0.80 24.53
CA VAL A 79 -5.26 -0.85 24.13
C VAL A 79 -5.89 -2.18 24.52
N LEU A 80 -5.17 -3.30 24.37
CA LEU A 80 -5.66 -4.62 24.80
C LEU A 80 -5.64 -4.81 26.33
N GLU A 81 -4.98 -3.92 27.07
CA GLU A 81 -5.00 -3.86 28.53
C GLU A 81 -6.16 -2.99 29.07
N GLY A 82 -6.98 -2.43 28.17
CA GLY A 82 -8.16 -1.62 28.52
C GLY A 82 -7.99 -0.11 28.37
N GLU A 83 -6.86 0.38 27.83
CA GLU A 83 -6.73 1.79 27.49
C GLU A 83 -7.62 2.17 26.28
N SER A 84 -8.00 3.44 26.22
CA SER A 84 -8.83 3.98 25.14
C SER A 84 -8.07 4.08 23.81
N VAL A 85 -8.74 3.68 22.74
CA VAL A 85 -8.34 3.93 21.35
C VAL A 85 -8.29 5.45 21.07
N GLY A 86 -7.37 5.90 20.20
CA GLY A 86 -7.32 7.30 19.75
C GLY A 86 -6.43 8.22 20.58
N ARG A 87 -5.63 7.67 21.50
CA ARG A 87 -4.61 8.43 22.23
C ARG A 87 -3.64 9.08 21.25
N VAL A 88 -3.36 10.38 21.43
CA VAL A 88 -2.42 11.13 20.59
C VAL A 88 -1.01 10.73 20.95
N ILE A 89 -0.31 10.09 20.02
CA ILE A 89 1.06 9.60 20.19
C ILE A 89 2.09 10.67 19.80
N ALA A 90 1.79 11.42 18.76
CA ALA A 90 2.59 12.53 18.26
C ALA A 90 1.72 13.54 17.53
N ASN A 91 2.26 14.74 17.28
CA ASN A 91 1.75 15.66 16.27
C ASN A 91 2.75 15.74 15.14
N TYR A 92 2.29 15.60 13.91
CA TYR A 92 3.07 15.91 12.72
C TYR A 92 2.66 17.30 12.23
N ILE A 93 3.60 18.23 12.20
CA ILE A 93 3.35 19.63 11.88
C ILE A 93 4.06 19.94 10.56
N PHE A 94 3.28 20.17 9.52
CA PHE A 94 3.78 20.58 8.21
C PHE A 94 3.87 22.10 8.18
N ARG A 95 5.09 22.62 8.03
CA ARG A 95 5.39 24.05 7.96
C ARG A 95 5.60 24.44 6.50
N TYR A 96 4.86 25.43 6.02
CA TYR A 96 5.04 26.00 4.69
C TYR A 96 6.14 27.07 4.71
N ALA A 97 6.82 27.25 3.56
CA ALA A 97 7.91 28.20 3.42
C ALA A 97 7.50 29.67 3.69
N ASP A 98 6.21 29.99 3.56
CA ASP A 98 5.65 31.31 3.85
C ASP A 98 5.27 31.53 5.33
N GLY A 99 5.54 30.54 6.20
CA GLY A 99 5.28 30.58 7.63
C GLY A 99 3.92 30.02 8.06
N GLY A 100 3.06 29.59 7.13
CA GLY A 100 1.85 28.84 7.49
C GLY A 100 2.17 27.45 8.05
N GLN A 101 1.24 26.85 8.79
CA GLN A 101 1.41 25.48 9.29
C GLN A 101 0.09 24.71 9.35
N VAL A 102 0.17 23.40 9.18
CA VAL A 102 -0.91 22.44 9.41
C VAL A 102 -0.42 21.41 10.41
N MET A 103 -1.13 21.27 11.53
CA MET A 103 -0.84 20.28 12.56
C MET A 103 -1.83 19.12 12.45
N VAL A 104 -1.32 17.90 12.40
CA VAL A 104 -2.13 16.69 12.36
C VAL A 104 -1.79 15.77 13.54
N PRO A 105 -2.77 15.40 14.37
CA PRO A 105 -2.53 14.44 15.45
C PRO A 105 -2.37 13.03 14.89
N ILE A 106 -1.34 12.34 15.33
CA ILE A 106 -1.09 10.93 15.02
C ILE A 106 -1.55 10.11 16.22
N ARG A 107 -2.66 9.41 16.04
CA ARG A 107 -3.36 8.72 17.12
C ARG A 107 -3.18 7.22 16.99
N GLU A 108 -3.01 6.58 18.13
CA GLU A 108 -3.01 5.14 18.22
C GLU A 108 -4.32 4.58 17.66
N ARG A 109 -4.20 3.55 16.81
CA ARG A 109 -5.29 2.88 16.08
C ARG A 109 -5.99 3.71 15.02
N PHE A 110 -5.53 4.91 14.70
CA PHE A 110 -6.01 5.67 13.55
C PHE A 110 -4.89 5.81 12.52
N GLU A 111 -3.90 6.66 12.78
CA GLU A 111 -2.80 6.89 11.86
C GLU A 111 -1.67 5.88 12.08
N ILE A 112 -1.43 5.47 13.34
CA ILE A 112 -0.33 4.57 13.71
C ILE A 112 -0.83 3.42 14.59
N ASN A 113 -0.16 2.27 14.56
CA ASN A 113 -0.48 1.14 15.44
C ASN A 113 0.72 0.22 15.67
N ILE A 114 0.61 -0.69 16.65
CA ILE A 114 1.57 -1.78 16.88
C ILE A 114 1.45 -2.87 15.82
N ILE A 115 2.50 -3.69 15.68
CA ILE A 115 2.54 -4.87 14.81
C ILE A 115 3.20 -6.02 15.60
N PRO A 116 2.66 -7.24 15.56
CA PRO A 116 1.48 -7.68 14.80
C PRO A 116 0.16 -7.18 15.41
N THR A 117 -0.89 -7.07 14.58
CA THR A 117 -2.26 -6.77 15.04
C THR A 117 -3.15 -7.99 14.98
N GLY A 118 -3.98 -8.17 16.00
CA GLY A 118 -5.08 -9.15 15.96
C GLY A 118 -6.15 -8.80 14.92
N TRP A 119 -7.05 -9.75 14.65
CA TRP A 119 -8.16 -9.57 13.73
C TRP A 119 -9.06 -8.40 14.15
N GLY A 120 -9.42 -7.54 13.20
CA GLY A 120 -10.19 -6.32 13.45
C GLY A 120 -9.43 -5.22 14.21
N GLN A 121 -8.12 -5.38 14.47
CA GLN A 121 -7.32 -4.44 15.24
C GLN A 121 -6.41 -3.53 14.40
N LYS A 122 -6.60 -3.46 13.07
CA LYS A 122 -5.86 -2.56 12.18
C LYS A 122 -6.16 -1.07 12.49
N PRO A 123 -5.24 -0.15 12.14
CA PRO A 123 -5.52 1.28 12.20
C PRO A 123 -6.63 1.69 11.21
N PHE A 124 -7.41 2.72 11.56
CA PHE A 124 -8.54 3.19 10.75
C PHE A 124 -8.14 4.13 9.59
N ALA A 125 -7.01 4.81 9.69
CA ALA A 125 -6.57 5.87 8.77
C ALA A 125 -5.19 5.59 8.14
N ALA A 126 -4.72 4.34 8.22
CA ALA A 126 -3.45 3.92 7.63
C ALA A 126 -3.55 2.51 7.03
N TRP A 127 -2.68 2.23 6.08
CA TRP A 127 -2.67 1.00 5.30
C TRP A 127 -1.53 0.09 5.74
N PRO A 128 -1.68 -1.24 5.74
CA PRO A 128 -0.54 -2.14 5.91
C PRO A 128 0.46 -1.94 4.77
N ASP A 129 1.75 -2.18 4.99
CA ASP A 129 2.78 -2.17 3.94
C ASP A 129 2.60 -3.23 2.84
N ARG A 130 1.88 -4.32 3.12
CA ARG A 130 1.53 -5.36 2.14
C ARG A 130 0.13 -5.18 1.56
N LYS A 131 0.02 -5.43 0.26
CA LYS A 131 -1.26 -5.49 -0.47
C LYS A 131 -2.04 -6.77 -0.17
N ASP A 132 -3.33 -6.71 -0.47
CA ASP A 132 -4.15 -7.90 -0.61
C ASP A 132 -3.58 -8.79 -1.72
N SER A 133 -3.69 -10.11 -1.55
CA SER A 133 -3.17 -11.08 -2.51
C SER A 133 -4.23 -12.12 -2.84
N LEU A 134 -4.14 -12.70 -4.04
CA LEU A 134 -4.94 -13.86 -4.40
C LEU A 134 -4.30 -15.13 -3.85
N TYR A 135 -5.10 -16.12 -3.51
CA TYR A 135 -4.58 -17.47 -3.33
C TYR A 135 -4.14 -18.06 -4.67
N SER A 136 -3.33 -19.12 -4.65
CA SER A 136 -3.14 -19.90 -5.88
C SER A 136 -4.50 -20.47 -6.32
N ARG A 137 -4.88 -20.26 -7.58
CA ARG A 137 -6.22 -20.58 -8.08
C ARG A 137 -6.54 -22.08 -8.00
N TYR A 138 -5.58 -22.93 -8.36
CA TYR A 138 -5.83 -24.35 -8.59
C TYR A 138 -5.31 -25.29 -7.49
N GLU A 139 -4.50 -24.78 -6.57
CA GLU A 139 -3.86 -25.61 -5.54
C GLU A 139 -3.72 -24.88 -4.20
N GLY A 140 -3.68 -25.66 -3.12
CA GLY A 140 -3.39 -25.18 -1.78
C GLY A 140 -3.64 -26.22 -0.71
N GLU A 141 -3.33 -25.87 0.53
CA GLU A 141 -3.48 -26.77 1.67
C GLU A 141 -4.95 -27.08 1.97
N TRP A 142 -5.28 -28.37 2.11
CA TRP A 142 -6.63 -28.83 2.45
C TRP A 142 -7.18 -28.21 3.73
N GLY A 143 -6.32 -28.06 4.76
CA GLY A 143 -6.69 -27.42 6.03
C GLY A 143 -7.11 -25.96 5.90
N SER A 144 -6.74 -25.30 4.81
CA SER A 144 -7.07 -23.90 4.51
C SER A 144 -8.28 -23.75 3.58
N ALA A 145 -8.98 -24.84 3.22
CA ALA A 145 -10.12 -24.81 2.30
C ALA A 145 -11.20 -23.79 2.70
N GLY A 146 -11.42 -23.58 4.00
CA GLY A 146 -12.33 -22.57 4.53
C GLY A 146 -11.95 -21.15 4.08
N ASN A 147 -10.71 -20.73 4.36
CA ASN A 147 -10.19 -19.42 3.96
C ASN A 147 -10.10 -19.29 2.44
N ARG A 148 -9.75 -20.36 1.73
CA ARG A 148 -9.60 -20.33 0.27
C ARG A 148 -10.91 -20.04 -0.47
N GLN A 149 -12.08 -20.27 0.14
CA GLN A 149 -13.37 -19.86 -0.45
C GLN A 149 -13.51 -18.35 -0.63
N THR A 150 -12.73 -17.54 0.11
CA THR A 150 -12.72 -16.08 -0.10
C THR A 150 -11.86 -15.68 -1.27
N GLU A 151 -11.06 -16.60 -1.84
CA GLU A 151 -10.13 -16.42 -2.97
C GLU A 151 -9.00 -15.40 -2.76
N THR A 152 -9.12 -14.55 -1.75
CA THR A 152 -8.23 -13.45 -1.40
C THR A 152 -7.71 -13.61 0.02
N SER A 153 -6.46 -13.22 0.24
CA SER A 153 -5.89 -12.98 1.55
C SER A 153 -5.75 -11.47 1.77
N ALA A 154 -6.30 -10.97 2.87
CA ALA A 154 -6.14 -9.56 3.23
C ALA A 154 -4.68 -9.24 3.58
N GLY A 155 -4.14 -8.17 3.01
CA GLY A 155 -2.83 -7.63 3.29
C GLY A 155 -2.73 -7.24 4.76
N ASN A 156 -1.74 -7.79 5.47
CA ASN A 156 -1.45 -7.44 6.86
C ASN A 156 -0.11 -6.75 6.92
N ALA A 157 0.05 -5.80 7.84
CA ALA A 157 1.34 -5.14 8.01
C ALA A 157 2.38 -6.19 8.39
N GLN A 158 3.50 -6.22 7.67
CA GLN A 158 4.67 -7.00 8.06
C GLN A 158 5.51 -6.18 9.03
N ASP A 159 5.89 -4.98 8.62
CA ASP A 159 6.82 -4.13 9.34
C ASP A 159 6.21 -2.77 9.66
N TYR A 160 5.42 -2.19 8.74
CA TYR A 160 4.96 -0.80 8.87
C TYR A 160 3.48 -0.61 8.50
N TYR A 161 2.92 0.48 9.04
CA TYR A 161 1.71 1.09 8.52
C TYR A 161 2.08 2.34 7.72
N LEU A 162 1.37 2.54 6.60
CA LEU A 162 1.51 3.66 5.70
C LEU A 162 0.38 4.65 5.97
N TRP A 163 0.72 5.77 6.58
CA TRP A 163 -0.19 6.89 6.74
C TRP A 163 -0.01 7.86 5.57
N ILE A 164 -1.10 8.19 4.89
CA ILE A 164 -1.09 9.06 3.71
C ILE A 164 -1.72 10.39 4.12
N TRP A 165 -0.89 11.43 4.20
CA TRP A 165 -1.37 12.78 4.43
C TRP A 165 -1.66 13.49 3.12
N GLU A 166 -2.88 14.00 3.00
CA GLU A 166 -3.30 14.92 1.95
C GLU A 166 -2.89 16.34 2.32
N ASN A 167 -2.03 16.96 1.50
CA ASN A 167 -1.68 18.35 1.67
C ASN A 167 -2.89 19.22 1.29
N PRO A 168 -3.49 19.99 2.22
CA PRO A 168 -4.63 20.85 1.90
C PRO A 168 -4.27 22.01 0.97
N GLU A 169 -2.98 22.31 0.81
CA GLU A 169 -2.46 23.41 0.02
C GLU A 169 -1.33 22.90 -0.90
N PRO A 170 -1.63 22.10 -1.94
CA PRO A 170 -0.65 21.38 -2.74
C PRO A 170 0.29 22.29 -3.54
N ASP A 171 -0.15 23.51 -3.85
CA ASP A 171 0.65 24.51 -4.58
C ASP A 171 1.65 25.24 -3.68
N ARG A 172 1.51 25.13 -2.35
CA ARG A 172 2.40 25.77 -1.38
C ARG A 172 3.57 24.85 -1.04
N GLU A 173 4.77 25.40 -1.12
CA GLU A 173 5.99 24.69 -0.73
C GLU A 173 5.95 24.38 0.77
N ILE A 174 6.09 23.10 1.11
CA ILE A 174 6.33 22.65 2.47
C ILE A 174 7.83 22.82 2.73
N ASP A 175 8.19 23.65 3.69
CA ASP A 175 9.57 23.80 4.15
C ASP A 175 10.01 22.53 4.90
N SER A 176 9.21 22.10 5.87
CA SER A 176 9.56 21.01 6.77
C SER A 176 8.36 20.31 7.39
N MET A 177 8.59 19.08 7.83
CA MET A 177 7.70 18.28 8.67
C MET A 177 8.36 18.15 10.06
N GLU A 178 7.75 18.75 11.06
CA GLU A 178 8.18 18.64 12.45
C GLU A 178 7.41 17.55 13.17
N ILE A 179 8.14 16.72 13.92
CA ILE A 179 7.60 15.62 14.70
C ILE A 179 7.68 15.97 16.19
N GLU A 180 6.52 16.23 16.80
CA GLU A 180 6.42 16.42 18.25
C GLU A 180 5.89 15.16 18.92
N THR A 181 6.70 14.50 19.76
CA THR A 181 6.27 13.32 20.51
C THR A 181 5.37 13.70 21.68
N ARG A 182 4.44 12.81 22.06
CA ARG A 182 3.49 13.08 23.15
C ARG A 182 3.37 11.99 24.20
N ASP A 183 3.40 10.71 23.82
CA ASP A 183 2.98 9.66 24.77
C ASP A 183 3.73 8.33 24.68
N ARG A 184 3.83 7.71 23.51
CA ARG A 184 4.43 6.37 23.33
C ARG A 184 5.61 6.39 22.39
N LYS A 185 6.46 5.37 22.52
CA LYS A 185 7.55 5.12 21.58
C LYS A 185 7.03 4.64 20.23
N PHE A 186 7.56 5.21 19.16
CA PHE A 186 7.27 4.81 17.79
C PHE A 186 8.50 5.00 16.92
N ILE A 187 8.43 4.52 15.68
CA ILE A 187 9.48 4.76 14.68
C ILE A 187 8.87 5.29 13.39
N ILE A 188 9.66 6.06 12.65
CA ILE A 188 9.47 6.32 11.22
C ILE A 188 10.62 5.59 10.49
N SER A 189 10.27 4.74 9.53
CA SER A 189 11.25 4.00 8.73
C SER A 189 11.57 4.71 7.42
N ALA A 190 10.57 5.31 6.77
CA ALA A 190 10.72 6.04 5.52
C ALA A 190 9.57 7.05 5.31
N ILE A 191 9.83 8.05 4.47
CA ILE A 191 8.82 9.01 4.00
C ILE A 191 8.92 9.08 2.48
N THR A 192 7.77 9.08 1.80
CA THR A 192 7.67 9.21 0.35
C THR A 192 6.78 10.39 -0.01
N LEU A 193 7.27 11.23 -0.92
CA LEU A 193 6.59 12.41 -1.42
C LEU A 193 5.82 12.06 -2.69
N GLY A 194 4.53 12.42 -2.76
CA GLY A 194 3.67 12.24 -3.93
C GLY A 194 3.41 13.56 -4.65
N TYR A 195 3.69 13.58 -5.95
CA TYR A 195 3.60 14.77 -6.80
C TYR A 195 2.39 14.80 -7.73
N LEU A 196 1.55 13.77 -7.66
CA LEU A 196 0.34 13.64 -8.46
C LEU A 196 -0.90 13.94 -7.62
N ASP A 197 -1.89 14.56 -8.26
CA ASP A 197 -3.24 14.76 -7.71
C ASP A 197 -4.06 13.46 -7.84
N GLU A 198 -3.73 12.47 -7.03
CA GLU A 198 -4.43 11.19 -6.97
C GLU A 198 -4.37 10.56 -5.57
N ASP A 199 -5.19 9.52 -5.35
CA ASP A 199 -5.04 8.63 -4.21
C ASP A 199 -3.94 7.59 -4.52
N PRO A 200 -2.82 7.56 -3.76
CA PRO A 200 -1.71 6.63 -4.02
C PRO A 200 -2.08 5.15 -3.84
N ILE A 201 -3.13 4.89 -3.06
CA ILE A 201 -3.74 3.55 -2.90
C ILE A 201 -5.18 3.67 -3.43
N PRO A 202 -5.49 3.04 -4.57
CA PRO A 202 -6.76 3.26 -5.26
C PRO A 202 -7.96 2.82 -4.42
N ARG A 203 -8.98 3.67 -4.39
CA ARG A 203 -10.28 3.41 -3.74
C ARG A 203 -11.42 3.24 -4.75
N SER A 204 -11.10 3.25 -6.04
CA SER A 204 -12.04 3.09 -7.13
C SER A 204 -12.60 1.67 -7.19
N ALA A 205 -13.83 1.56 -7.68
CA ALA A 205 -14.39 0.28 -8.07
C ALA A 205 -13.49 -0.37 -9.13
N ARG A 206 -13.48 -1.70 -9.15
CA ARG A 206 -12.76 -2.45 -10.17
C ARG A 206 -13.37 -2.15 -11.54
N SER A 207 -12.51 -2.02 -12.55
CA SER A 207 -12.88 -1.93 -13.95
C SER A 207 -12.59 -3.25 -14.64
N GLU A 208 -13.54 -3.74 -15.44
CA GLU A 208 -13.34 -4.89 -16.30
C GLU A 208 -12.53 -4.48 -17.52
N VAL A 209 -11.44 -5.19 -17.79
CA VAL A 209 -10.55 -4.94 -18.92
C VAL A 209 -10.45 -6.22 -19.74
N MET A 210 -10.74 -6.10 -21.04
CA MET A 210 -10.50 -7.16 -22.01
C MET A 210 -9.04 -7.11 -22.48
N ILE A 211 -8.39 -8.27 -22.50
CA ILE A 211 -7.02 -8.43 -22.95
C ILE A 211 -7.02 -9.22 -24.26
N SER A 212 -6.40 -8.63 -25.28
CA SER A 212 -6.10 -9.28 -26.55
C SER A 212 -4.58 -9.31 -26.73
N LEU A 213 -4.02 -10.50 -26.94
CA LEU A 213 -2.59 -10.64 -27.19
C LEU A 213 -2.33 -10.46 -28.69
N PRO A 214 -1.48 -9.50 -29.10
CA PRO A 214 -1.26 -9.22 -30.52
C PRO A 214 -0.38 -10.27 -31.21
N ASP A 215 0.40 -11.02 -30.43
CA ASP A 215 1.22 -12.13 -30.94
C ASP A 215 0.39 -13.42 -30.99
N GLU A 216 0.29 -14.04 -32.17
CA GLU A 216 -0.54 -15.23 -32.38
C GLU A 216 -0.04 -16.47 -31.63
N GLU A 217 1.28 -16.59 -31.43
CA GLU A 217 1.86 -17.72 -30.70
C GLU A 217 1.51 -17.64 -29.21
N ASP A 218 1.66 -16.44 -28.62
CA ASP A 218 1.28 -16.19 -27.23
C ASP A 218 -0.23 -16.31 -27.01
N ALA A 219 -1.04 -15.82 -27.97
CA ALA A 219 -2.49 -15.90 -27.93
C ALA A 219 -3.00 -17.35 -27.93
N ALA A 220 -2.36 -18.25 -28.69
CA ALA A 220 -2.79 -19.64 -28.85
C ALA A 220 -2.31 -20.61 -27.75
N LYS A 221 -1.38 -20.20 -26.88
CA LYS A 221 -0.89 -21.02 -25.76
C LYS A 221 -2.03 -21.41 -24.80
N PRO A 222 -1.92 -22.57 -24.11
CA PRO A 222 -2.85 -22.94 -23.06
C PRO A 222 -3.01 -21.83 -22.02
N PHE A 223 -4.24 -21.60 -21.57
CA PHE A 223 -4.58 -20.50 -20.67
C PHE A 223 -3.74 -20.58 -19.39
N ALA A 224 -2.86 -19.59 -19.21
CA ALA A 224 -1.99 -19.45 -18.05
C ALA A 224 -1.67 -17.96 -17.80
N MET A 225 -2.62 -17.07 -18.12
CA MET A 225 -2.42 -15.63 -18.00
C MET A 225 -2.33 -15.20 -16.53
N GLU A 226 -1.41 -14.29 -16.25
CA GLU A 226 -1.29 -13.56 -15.00
C GLU A 226 -1.22 -12.07 -15.32
N VAL A 227 -1.80 -11.25 -14.45
CA VAL A 227 -1.84 -9.79 -14.62
C VAL A 227 -1.36 -9.17 -13.33
N GLU A 228 -0.34 -8.32 -13.42
CA GLU A 228 0.11 -7.49 -12.31
C GLU A 228 -0.16 -6.03 -12.62
N VAL A 229 -0.46 -5.25 -11.57
CA VAL A 229 -0.63 -3.80 -11.62
C VAL A 229 0.27 -3.23 -10.53
N ASP A 230 1.10 -2.24 -10.86
CA ASP A 230 2.09 -1.70 -9.94
C ASP A 230 1.44 -1.01 -8.72
N ARG A 231 0.59 -0.01 -8.96
CA ARG A 231 -0.14 0.80 -7.97
C ARG A 231 -1.61 0.42 -7.93
N GLY A 232 -1.86 -0.87 -7.74
CA GLY A 232 -3.21 -1.42 -7.75
C GLY A 232 -3.27 -2.90 -7.42
N ILE A 233 -4.44 -3.46 -7.71
CA ILE A 233 -4.73 -4.88 -7.59
C ILE A 233 -5.43 -5.37 -8.86
N SER A 234 -5.15 -6.62 -9.20
CA SER A 234 -5.82 -7.38 -10.25
C SER A 234 -6.53 -8.57 -9.61
N THR A 235 -7.63 -8.99 -10.23
CA THR A 235 -8.25 -10.28 -9.93
C THR A 235 -7.63 -11.38 -10.78
N TYR A 236 -8.16 -12.57 -10.62
CA TYR A 236 -7.96 -13.67 -11.54
C TYR A 236 -8.34 -13.28 -12.98
N PRO A 237 -7.44 -13.45 -13.98
CA PRO A 237 -7.84 -13.37 -15.37
C PRO A 237 -8.64 -14.61 -15.78
N TYR A 238 -9.61 -14.44 -16.68
CA TYR A 238 -10.44 -15.51 -17.21
C TYR A 238 -10.44 -15.49 -18.73
N PRO A 239 -10.36 -16.65 -19.40
CA PRO A 239 -10.49 -16.70 -20.85
C PRO A 239 -11.92 -16.33 -21.26
N LEU A 240 -12.04 -15.50 -22.29
CA LEU A 240 -13.31 -15.19 -22.93
C LEU A 240 -13.60 -16.21 -24.05
N PRO A 241 -14.87 -16.46 -24.37
CA PRO A 241 -15.25 -17.32 -25.50
C PRO A 241 -14.57 -16.90 -26.81
N ASP A 242 -14.09 -17.88 -27.59
CA ASP A 242 -13.44 -17.69 -28.90
C ASP A 242 -14.45 -17.83 -30.07
N ARG A 243 -15.75 -17.72 -29.77
CA ARG A 243 -16.84 -17.91 -30.75
C ARG A 243 -17.41 -16.57 -31.16
N SER A 244 -17.72 -16.40 -32.45
CA SER A 244 -18.41 -15.20 -32.92
C SER A 244 -19.85 -15.12 -32.41
N GLU A 245 -20.35 -13.90 -32.21
CA GLU A 245 -21.72 -13.63 -31.76
C GLU A 245 -22.77 -14.29 -32.65
N GLU A 246 -22.61 -14.21 -33.98
CA GLU A 246 -23.51 -14.85 -34.96
C GLU A 246 -23.59 -16.36 -34.71
N ASN A 247 -22.44 -17.02 -34.56
CA ASN A 247 -22.39 -18.46 -34.31
C ASN A 247 -23.04 -18.80 -32.95
N TYR A 248 -22.85 -17.97 -31.92
CA TYR A 248 -23.52 -18.16 -30.63
C TYR A 248 -25.05 -18.07 -30.76
N MET A 249 -25.55 -17.06 -31.45
CA MET A 249 -27.00 -16.80 -31.59
C MET A 249 -27.73 -17.89 -32.39
N ASP A 250 -27.03 -18.56 -33.29
CA ASP A 250 -27.51 -19.70 -34.06
C ASP A 250 -27.33 -21.04 -33.35
N SER A 251 -26.68 -21.06 -32.17
CA SER A 251 -26.45 -22.27 -31.41
C SER A 251 -27.72 -22.82 -30.76
N SER A 252 -27.90 -24.13 -30.80
CA SER A 252 -28.95 -24.82 -30.04
C SER A 252 -28.76 -24.71 -28.51
N LEU A 253 -27.56 -24.32 -28.05
CA LEU A 253 -27.22 -24.15 -26.64
C LEU A 253 -27.17 -22.68 -26.21
N LYS A 254 -27.64 -21.73 -27.04
CA LYS A 254 -27.68 -20.32 -26.65
C LYS A 254 -28.40 -20.11 -25.31
N GLY A 255 -27.80 -19.32 -24.43
CA GLY A 255 -28.27 -19.11 -23.05
C GLY A 255 -27.91 -20.22 -22.05
N TRP A 256 -27.34 -21.35 -22.46
CA TRP A 256 -26.92 -22.46 -21.59
C TRP A 256 -25.41 -22.53 -21.33
N GLY A 257 -24.66 -21.53 -21.81
CA GLY A 257 -23.21 -21.47 -21.74
C GLY A 257 -22.52 -21.86 -23.05
N GLU A 258 -21.20 -21.76 -23.06
CA GLU A 258 -20.35 -22.06 -24.22
C GLU A 258 -19.18 -22.96 -23.80
N GLU A 259 -18.53 -23.57 -24.79
CA GLU A 259 -17.28 -24.29 -24.55
C GLU A 259 -16.23 -23.32 -24.02
N GLN A 260 -15.55 -23.72 -22.95
CA GLN A 260 -14.53 -22.88 -22.33
C GLN A 260 -13.33 -22.75 -23.27
N ASN A 261 -13.01 -21.51 -23.64
CA ASN A 261 -11.77 -21.21 -24.34
C ASN A 261 -10.56 -21.62 -23.48
N GLN A 262 -9.72 -22.49 -24.03
CA GLN A 262 -8.52 -23.00 -23.37
C GLN A 262 -7.25 -22.21 -23.74
N LYS A 263 -7.39 -21.11 -24.49
CA LYS A 263 -6.28 -20.27 -24.96
C LYS A 263 -6.14 -19.00 -24.11
N ASN A 264 -5.01 -18.32 -24.22
CA ASN A 264 -4.75 -17.05 -23.52
C ASN A 264 -5.60 -15.87 -24.01
N SER A 265 -6.09 -15.90 -25.25
CA SER A 265 -6.81 -14.78 -25.86
C SER A 265 -8.12 -15.22 -26.53
N ALA A 266 -9.17 -14.39 -26.53
CA ALA A 266 -9.34 -13.20 -25.69
C ALA A 266 -9.50 -13.59 -24.20
N SER A 267 -9.19 -12.68 -23.30
CA SER A 267 -9.40 -12.87 -21.86
C SER A 267 -9.91 -11.58 -21.23
N TYR A 268 -10.39 -11.65 -20.00
CA TYR A 268 -10.70 -10.47 -19.20
C TYR A 268 -10.14 -10.59 -17.79
N VAL A 269 -9.93 -9.44 -17.17
CA VAL A 269 -9.53 -9.31 -15.77
C VAL A 269 -10.21 -8.10 -15.19
N GLU A 270 -10.43 -8.10 -13.89
CA GLU A 270 -10.86 -6.89 -13.18
C GLU A 270 -9.64 -6.25 -12.50
N ILE A 271 -9.48 -4.95 -12.67
CA ILE A 271 -8.38 -4.19 -12.06
C ILE A 271 -8.90 -3.00 -11.25
N SER A 272 -8.24 -2.67 -10.16
CA SER A 272 -8.36 -1.36 -9.52
C SER A 272 -6.98 -0.77 -9.37
N ALA A 273 -6.75 0.42 -9.92
CA ALA A 273 -5.43 1.00 -10.10
C ALA A 273 -5.47 2.52 -9.92
N ALA A 274 -4.38 3.10 -9.42
CA ALA A 274 -4.18 4.55 -9.47
C ALA A 274 -4.14 5.03 -10.93
N SER A 275 -4.43 6.31 -11.19
CA SER A 275 -4.47 6.83 -12.57
C SER A 275 -3.11 6.80 -13.23
N SER A 276 -2.05 6.91 -12.43
CA SER A 276 -0.67 6.81 -12.87
C SER A 276 -0.16 5.38 -13.02
N ALA A 277 -0.93 4.35 -12.63
CA ALA A 277 -0.48 2.97 -12.66
C ALA A 277 -0.12 2.49 -14.07
N THR A 278 0.81 1.54 -14.17
CA THR A 278 1.28 0.94 -15.43
C THR A 278 1.21 -0.58 -15.40
#